data_AF-A0A838FHS7-F1
#
_entry.id   AF-A0A838FHS7-F1
#
_cell.length_a   1.000
_cell.length_b   1.000
_cell.length_c   1.000
_cell.angle_alpha   90.00
_cell.angle_beta   90.00
_cell.angle_gamma   90.00
#
_symmetry.space_group_name_H-M   'P 1'
#
loop_
_entity.id
_entity.type
_entity.pdbx_description
1 polymer ?
#
loop_
_entity_poly.entity_id
_entity_poly.type
_entity_poly.pdbx_seq_one_letter_code
_entity_poly.pdbx_strand_id
1 'polypeptide(L)'
;MSSEDPFGLFGDPEELRRRMAEIAEQMQGAQKVAWADNAIKLAVDMTVAGINRMNLQGNAEQQAQQIRETMGSLFPEAVTLVREAREGFGT
;
A
#
# COMPACT_ATOMS: atom_id res chain seq x y z
N MET A 1 54.53 20.90 0.02
CA MET A 1 53.97 19.77 -0.76
C MET A 1 53.04 19.05 0.19
N SER A 2 51.78 19.47 0.22
CA SER A 2 50.75 18.87 1.07
C SER A 2 50.36 17.55 0.44
N SER A 3 50.59 16.46 1.16
CA SER A 3 50.19 15.13 0.75
C SER A 3 48.69 15.11 0.50
N GLU A 4 48.32 14.82 -0.75
CA GLU A 4 47.01 14.36 -1.15
C GLU A 4 46.55 13.25 -0.21
N ASP A 5 45.54 13.52 0.61
CA ASP A 5 44.74 12.51 1.28
C ASP A 5 43.93 11.77 0.19
N PRO A 6 44.14 10.45 -0.01
CA PRO A 6 43.39 9.64 -0.96
C PRO A 6 41.88 9.55 -0.65
N PHE A 7 41.48 10.05 0.52
CA PHE A 7 40.10 10.15 0.98
C PHE A 7 39.41 11.48 0.65
N GLY A 8 40.11 12.48 0.10
CA GLY A 8 39.51 13.75 -0.35
C GLY A 8 38.69 13.66 -1.65
N LEU A 9 38.68 12.49 -2.31
CA LEU A 9 37.93 12.24 -3.55
C LEU A 9 36.60 11.49 -3.32
N PHE A 10 36.40 10.93 -2.12
CA PHE A 10 35.14 10.33 -1.70
C PHE A 10 34.50 11.30 -0.72
N GLY A 11 33.54 12.08 -1.23
CA GLY A 11 32.95 13.25 -0.56
C GLY A 11 32.68 13.09 0.93
N ASP A 12 32.91 14.19 1.64
CA ASP A 12 32.88 14.31 3.10
C ASP A 12 31.84 13.39 3.79
N PRO A 13 32.22 12.68 4.87
CA PRO A 13 31.33 11.77 5.60
C PRO A 13 29.98 12.39 6.01
N GLU A 14 29.96 13.71 6.20
CA GLU A 14 28.77 14.48 6.58
C GLU A 14 27.81 14.67 5.40
N GLU A 15 28.32 14.88 4.18
CA GLU A 15 27.51 14.99 2.96
C GLU A 15 26.90 13.63 2.59
N LEU A 16 27.66 12.55 2.80
CA LEU A 16 27.20 11.18 2.63
C LEU A 16 26.11 10.83 3.65
N ARG A 17 26.27 11.24 4.91
CA ARG A 17 25.23 11.12 5.94
C ARG A 17 23.97 11.91 5.62
N ARG A 18 24.12 13.16 5.13
CA ARG A 18 23.01 14.01 4.74
C ARG A 18 22.21 13.42 3.57
N ARG A 19 22.90 12.96 2.51
CA ARG A 19 22.26 12.24 1.41
C ARG A 19 21.59 10.95 1.87
N MET A 20 22.22 10.19 2.75
CA MET A 20 21.61 8.96 3.30
C MET A 20 20.36 9.26 4.14
N ALA A 21 20.33 10.37 4.88
CA ALA A 21 19.14 10.81 5.61
C ALA A 21 18.00 11.24 4.67
N GLU A 22 18.31 12.01 3.62
CA GLU A 22 17.33 12.40 2.59
C GLU A 22 16.80 11.19 1.81
N ILE A 23 17.67 10.22 1.47
CA ILE A 23 17.28 8.94 0.86
C ILE A 23 16.41 8.13 1.82
N ALA A 24 16.75 8.07 3.10
CA ALA A 24 15.97 7.34 4.11
C ALA A 24 14.57 7.94 4.27
N GLU A 25 14.44 9.26 4.27
CA GLU A 25 13.14 9.95 4.33
C GLU A 25 12.31 9.71 3.06
N GLN A 26 12.93 9.79 1.89
CA GLN A 26 12.27 9.48 0.62
C GLN A 26 11.84 8.01 0.55
N MET A 27 12.67 7.07 1.02
CA MET A 27 12.35 5.64 1.06
C MET A 27 11.22 5.34 2.05
N GLN A 28 11.17 6.00 3.20
CA GLN A 28 10.05 5.88 4.14
C GLN A 28 8.75 6.38 3.53
N GLY A 29 8.77 7.50 2.80
CA GLY A 29 7.62 8.01 2.06
C GLY A 29 7.15 7.04 0.96
N ALA A 30 8.08 6.49 0.18
CA ALA A 30 7.77 5.55 -0.90
C ALA A 30 7.22 4.21 -0.38
N GLN A 31 7.77 3.68 0.71
CA GLN A 31 7.24 2.48 1.37
C GLN A 31 5.83 2.71 1.91
N LYS A 32 5.56 3.90 2.49
CA LYS A 32 4.24 4.32 2.98
C LYS A 32 3.16 4.35 1.89
N VAL A 33 3.51 4.63 0.63
CA VAL A 33 2.55 4.59 -0.48
C VAL A 33 2.36 3.15 -0.98
N ALA A 34 3.45 2.41 -1.16
CA ALA A 34 3.41 1.05 -1.70
C ALA A 34 2.63 0.06 -0.81
N TRP A 35 2.76 0.12 0.52
CA TRP A 35 1.99 -0.77 1.39
C TRP A 35 0.49 -0.48 1.33
N ALA A 36 0.13 0.79 1.17
CA ALA A 36 -1.23 1.25 1.21
C ALA A 36 -1.99 0.90 -0.08
N ASP A 37 -1.29 0.86 -1.21
CA ASP A 37 -1.81 0.34 -2.48
C ASP A 37 -1.95 -1.19 -2.45
N ASN A 38 -1.02 -1.90 -1.80
CA ASN A 38 -1.12 -3.34 -1.57
C ASN A 38 -2.32 -3.70 -0.66
N ALA A 39 -2.62 -2.88 0.35
CA ALA A 39 -3.79 -3.08 1.21
C ALA A 39 -5.11 -2.88 0.45
N ILE A 40 -5.21 -1.86 -0.41
CA ILE A 40 -6.38 -1.67 -1.29
C ILE A 40 -6.55 -2.87 -2.21
N LYS A 41 -5.47 -3.31 -2.85
CA LYS A 41 -5.49 -4.48 -3.73
C LYS A 41 -5.99 -5.72 -3.00
N LEU A 42 -5.47 -5.97 -1.79
CA LEU A 42 -5.90 -7.09 -0.94
C LEU A 42 -7.40 -7.02 -0.60
N ALA A 43 -7.91 -5.85 -0.25
CA ALA A 43 -9.34 -5.63 0.03
C ALA A 43 -10.23 -5.93 -1.19
N VAL A 44 -9.80 -5.51 -2.38
CA VAL A 44 -10.49 -5.84 -3.65
C VAL A 44 -10.43 -7.34 -3.94
N ASP A 45 -9.25 -7.95 -3.80
CA ASP A 45 -9.05 -9.38 -4.05
C ASP A 45 -9.90 -10.25 -3.10
N MET A 46 -10.03 -9.86 -1.83
CA MET A 46 -10.92 -10.52 -0.86
C MET A 46 -12.39 -10.38 -1.25
N THR A 47 -12.81 -9.20 -1.73
CA THR A 47 -14.19 -8.97 -2.19
C THR A 47 -14.51 -9.85 -3.40
N VAL A 48 -13.61 -9.91 -4.39
CA VAL A 48 -13.75 -10.78 -5.58
C VAL A 48 -13.80 -12.25 -5.18
N ALA A 49 -12.94 -12.70 -4.26
CA ALA A 49 -12.95 -14.06 -3.75
C ALA A 49 -14.26 -14.41 -3.03
N GLY A 50 -14.84 -13.46 -2.29
CA GLY A 50 -16.16 -13.59 -1.65
C GLY A 50 -17.28 -13.79 -2.65
N ILE A 51 -17.33 -12.95 -3.70
CA ILE A 51 -18.32 -13.07 -4.78
C ILE A 51 -18.20 -14.41 -5.52
N ASN A 52 -16.97 -14.84 -5.81
CA ASN A 52 -16.73 -16.11 -6.51
C ASN A 52 -17.19 -17.35 -5.72
N ARG A 53 -17.35 -17.24 -4.40
CA ARG A 53 -17.91 -18.31 -3.56
C ARG A 53 -19.43 -18.29 -3.46
N MET A 54 -20.09 -17.27 -3.99
CA MET A 54 -21.55 -17.19 -3.95
C MET A 54 -22.17 -18.27 -4.82
N ASN A 55 -23.13 -18.99 -4.26
CA ASN A 55 -24.00 -19.88 -5.02
C ASN A 55 -25.18 -19.09 -5.58
N LEU A 56 -24.98 -18.47 -6.74
CA LEU A 56 -25.99 -17.65 -7.39
C LEU A 56 -27.13 -18.51 -7.94
N GLN A 57 -28.37 -18.14 -7.63
CA GLN A 57 -29.56 -18.86 -8.08
C GLN A 57 -30.50 -17.95 -8.89
N GLY A 58 -31.25 -18.55 -9.81
CA GLY A 58 -32.25 -17.84 -10.62
C GLY A 58 -31.72 -17.31 -11.96
N ASN A 59 -32.45 -16.37 -12.54
CA ASN A 59 -32.14 -15.76 -13.84
C ASN A 59 -31.07 -14.65 -13.74
N ALA A 60 -30.58 -14.15 -14.87
CA ALA A 60 -29.49 -13.18 -14.91
C ALA A 60 -29.75 -11.90 -14.09
N GLU A 61 -30.99 -11.38 -14.08
CA GLU A 61 -31.34 -10.20 -13.28
C GLU A 61 -31.31 -10.50 -11.77
N GLN A 62 -31.82 -11.66 -11.37
CA GLN A 62 -31.79 -12.11 -9.97
C GLN A 62 -30.36 -12.33 -9.48
N GLN A 63 -29.50 -12.90 -10.31
CA GLN A 63 -28.08 -13.08 -10.01
C GLN A 63 -27.36 -11.74 -9.88
N ALA A 64 -27.61 -10.79 -10.79
CA ALA A 64 -27.05 -9.45 -10.72
C ALA A 64 -27.50 -8.71 -9.44
N GLN A 65 -28.75 -8.93 -9.02
CA GLN A 65 -29.27 -8.37 -7.78
C GLN A 65 -28.56 -8.94 -6.54
N GLN A 66 -28.39 -10.27 -6.48
CA GLN A 66 -27.66 -10.93 -5.39
C GLN A 66 -26.20 -10.45 -5.27
N ILE A 67 -25.52 -10.26 -6.42
CA ILE A 67 -24.15 -9.71 -6.44
C ILE A 67 -24.14 -8.28 -5.90
N ARG A 68 -25.09 -7.42 -6.33
CA ARG A 68 -25.17 -6.02 -5.86
C ARG A 68 -25.42 -5.93 -4.36
N GLU A 69 -26.32 -6.76 -3.83
CA GLU A 69 -26.60 -6.82 -2.38
C GLU A 69 -25.35 -7.22 -1.59
N THR A 70 -24.65 -8.24 -2.07
CA THR A 70 -23.41 -8.72 -1.43
C THR A 70 -22.31 -7.65 -1.48
N MET A 71 -22.12 -7.02 -2.64
CA MET A 71 -21.19 -5.89 -2.80
C MET A 71 -21.50 -4.72 -1.87
N GLY A 72 -22.78 -4.45 -1.60
CA GLY A 72 -23.21 -3.42 -0.67
C GLY A 72 -22.74 -3.65 0.78
N SER A 73 -22.51 -4.91 1.17
CA SER A 73 -21.99 -5.27 2.50
C SER A 73 -20.47 -5.38 2.54
N LEU A 74 -19.86 -6.10 1.58
CA LEU A 74 -18.44 -6.42 1.61
C LEU A 74 -17.53 -5.22 1.29
N PHE A 75 -17.93 -4.36 0.35
CA PHE A 75 -17.08 -3.27 -0.10
C PHE A 75 -16.84 -2.20 0.97
N PRO A 76 -17.86 -1.71 1.70
CA PRO A 76 -17.65 -0.75 2.79
C PRO A 76 -16.77 -1.28 3.94
N GLU A 77 -16.90 -2.57 4.29
CA GLU A 77 -16.06 -3.20 5.31
C GLU A 77 -14.60 -3.29 4.86
N ALA A 78 -14.37 -3.72 3.62
CA ALA A 78 -13.04 -3.81 3.05
C ALA A 78 -12.36 -2.42 2.94
N VAL A 79 -13.12 -1.38 2.59
CA VAL A 79 -12.64 0.01 2.58
C VAL A 79 -12.32 0.52 3.99
N THR A 80 -13.18 0.24 4.97
CA THR A 80 -12.95 0.62 6.38
C THR A 80 -11.65 0.00 6.88
N LEU A 81 -11.42 -1.28 6.64
CA LEU A 81 -10.19 -1.97 7.04
C LEU A 81 -8.93 -1.36 6.42
N VAL A 82 -8.99 -0.95 5.15
CA VAL A 82 -7.88 -0.24 4.49
C VAL A 82 -7.66 1.15 5.09
N ARG A 83 -8.73 1.87 5.43
CA ARG A 83 -8.64 3.19 6.06
C ARG A 83 -8.03 3.09 7.45
N GLU A 84 -8.47 2.14 8.26
CA GLU A 84 -7.91 1.86 9.59
C GLU A 84 -6.44 1.45 9.50
N ALA A 85 -6.09 0.59 8.54
CA ALA A 85 -4.69 0.29 8.29
C ALA A 85 -3.93 1.59 7.95
N ARG A 86 -4.49 2.47 7.11
CA ARG A 86 -3.81 3.70 6.69
C ARG A 86 -3.60 4.69 7.84
N GLU A 87 -4.58 4.78 8.72
CA GLU A 87 -4.57 5.67 9.89
C GLU A 87 -3.73 5.09 11.05
N GLY A 88 -3.77 3.78 11.28
CA GLY A 88 -3.01 3.09 12.34
C GLY A 88 -1.49 2.99 12.10
N PHE A 89 -1.03 3.13 10.86
CA PHE A 89 0.41 3.24 10.53
C PHE A 89 0.95 4.69 10.66
N GLY A 90 0.11 5.65 11.08
CA GLY A 90 0.44 7.07 11.24
C GLY A 90 0.84 7.52 12.66
N THR A 91 0.81 6.63 13.66
CA THR A 91 1.28 6.87 15.04
C THR A 91 2.64 6.24 15.29
#